data_AF-A0A7V3JKT1-F1
#
_entry.id   AF-A0A7V3JKT1-F1
#
_cell.length_a   1.000
_cell.length_b   1.000
_cell.length_c   1.000
_cell.angle_alpha   90.00
_cell.angle_beta   90.00
_cell.angle_gamma   90.00
#
_symmetry.space_group_name_H-M   'P 1'
#
loop_
_entity.id
_entity.type
_entity.pdbx_description
1 polymer ?
#
loop_
_entity_poly.entity_id
_entity_poly.type
_entity_poly.pdbx_seq_one_letter_code
_entity_poly.pdbx_strand_id
1 'polypeptide(L)'
;MRCATRPAGTAHAVAAWLYLCGTDLQQEPSTMSRGIADFRPPQVFGPAQAAGSSGEQRPASSVAPGAEIPKAKERVSDQERIEAAGRPADAPPAGRLRRWTSHAVRSLPSALVLAILGALGVYGHYWGWTLPKLSALAGAAERAEDDWCEEHSVPESRCVECHPQLLPPEEEFGWCKAHGIPNCPLEHPEVAQLKTPVKMTEADRQRAALALAIAPRPENNPICKNYRRRVQFASLEAMRKAGVDVAVVERHPIVESLSVHAEVRYDQTRLASVASRLAGTVWRVEKNVGDAVAAGQLLAVVDAPEVGRAKAELLQALAQTELARHALERIRRLAAQGITPGRQLQAAQAESLQA
;
A
#
# COMPACT_ATOMS: atom_id res chain seq x y z
N MET A 1 -67.08 -36.79 8.39
CA MET A 1 -67.33 -36.20 9.73
C MET A 1 -67.27 -34.68 9.60
N ARG A 2 -68.09 -33.97 10.39
CA ARG A 2 -68.92 -32.81 10.00
C ARG A 2 -68.20 -31.47 9.80
N CYS A 3 -68.86 -30.65 8.98
CA CYS A 3 -68.72 -29.20 8.79
C CYS A 3 -68.74 -28.38 10.09
N ALA A 4 -67.90 -27.34 10.08
CA ALA A 4 -68.13 -25.93 10.40
C ALA A 4 -69.15 -25.53 11.50
N THR A 5 -68.71 -24.70 12.45
CA THR A 5 -68.98 -23.23 12.51
C THR A 5 -68.71 -22.68 13.93
N ARG A 6 -68.06 -21.51 14.01
CA ARG A 6 -67.94 -20.63 15.21
C ARG A 6 -69.22 -19.78 15.37
N PRO A 7 -69.53 -19.19 16.54
CA PRO A 7 -69.13 -17.78 16.78
C PRO A 7 -68.97 -17.31 18.25
N ALA A 8 -68.42 -16.08 18.34
CA ALA A 8 -68.64 -15.00 19.33
C ALA A 8 -67.94 -15.02 20.70
N GLY A 9 -67.20 -13.93 20.97
CA GLY A 9 -66.68 -13.55 22.28
C GLY A 9 -65.70 -12.37 22.18
N THR A 10 -66.12 -11.22 22.70
CA THR A 10 -65.58 -9.86 22.53
C THR A 10 -64.43 -9.47 23.48
N ALA A 11 -63.52 -8.62 22.97
CA ALA A 11 -62.80 -7.49 23.58
C ALA A 11 -62.05 -7.63 24.92
N HIS A 12 -60.71 -7.44 24.91
CA HIS A 12 -59.99 -6.24 25.44
C HIS A 12 -58.45 -6.44 25.58
N ALA A 13 -57.74 -5.31 25.58
CA ALA A 13 -56.37 -5.04 26.06
C ALA A 13 -55.18 -5.51 25.16
N VAL A 14 -54.47 -4.62 24.45
CA VAL A 14 -53.40 -3.67 24.87
C VAL A 14 -52.00 -4.32 24.97
N ALA A 15 -51.14 -3.88 24.04
CA ALA A 15 -49.67 -3.74 24.08
C ALA A 15 -48.76 -4.90 24.54
N ALA A 16 -47.84 -5.34 23.67
CA ALA A 16 -46.37 -5.16 23.82
C ALA A 16 -45.53 -6.09 22.90
N TRP A 17 -44.57 -5.49 22.18
CA TRP A 17 -43.19 -5.90 21.86
C TRP A 17 -42.90 -7.37 21.43
N LEU A 18 -42.51 -7.64 20.16
CA LEU A 18 -41.11 -7.69 19.63
C LEU A 18 -40.25 -8.73 20.39
N TYR A 19 -39.57 -9.75 19.81
CA TYR A 19 -38.94 -9.96 18.51
C TYR A 19 -38.58 -11.47 18.41
N LEU A 20 -38.72 -12.12 17.25
CA LEU A 20 -38.10 -13.42 16.94
C LEU A 20 -37.98 -13.62 15.42
N CYS A 21 -36.96 -14.40 15.02
CA CYS A 21 -36.44 -14.73 13.69
C CYS A 21 -35.44 -13.71 13.11
N GLY A 22 -34.20 -14.06 12.76
CA GLY A 22 -33.61 -15.38 12.52
C GLY A 22 -33.09 -15.44 11.09
N THR A 23 -31.78 -15.46 10.91
CA THR A 23 -31.15 -15.78 9.61
C THR A 23 -30.01 -16.77 9.85
N ASP A 24 -30.29 -18.00 9.41
CA ASP A 24 -29.37 -19.07 9.12
C ASP A 24 -28.34 -18.64 8.07
N LEU A 25 -27.05 -18.86 8.36
CA LEU A 25 -25.97 -18.89 7.38
C LEU A 25 -25.10 -20.12 7.71
N GLN A 26 -25.34 -21.21 6.99
CA GLN A 26 -24.45 -22.36 6.92
C GLN A 26 -23.84 -22.44 5.51
N GLN A 27 -22.61 -23.01 5.48
CA GLN A 27 -21.87 -23.62 4.37
C GLN A 27 -20.86 -22.74 3.60
N GLU A 28 -19.57 -23.07 3.43
CA GLU A 28 -18.70 -24.24 3.71
C GLU A 28 -17.22 -23.77 3.84
N PRO A 29 -16.30 -24.53 4.47
CA PRO A 29 -14.90 -24.15 4.67
C PRO A 29 -13.98 -24.60 3.51
N SER A 30 -13.35 -23.64 2.83
CA SER A 30 -12.26 -23.91 1.88
C SER A 30 -10.93 -24.14 2.61
N THR A 31 -10.36 -25.32 2.39
CA THR A 31 -9.05 -25.80 2.81
C THR A 31 -7.92 -24.88 2.33
N MET A 32 -7.32 -24.12 3.25
CA MET A 32 -6.12 -23.33 2.99
C MET A 32 -4.88 -24.11 3.45
N SER A 33 -4.05 -24.48 2.49
CA SER A 33 -2.78 -25.19 2.66
C SER A 33 -1.77 -24.35 3.45
N ARG A 34 -1.18 -24.95 4.50
CA ARG A 34 -0.08 -24.39 5.29
C ARG A 34 1.20 -24.25 4.43
N GLY A 35 1.52 -23.03 4.04
CA GLY A 35 2.88 -22.65 3.64
C GLY A 35 3.62 -22.10 4.86
N ILE A 36 4.66 -22.82 5.31
CA ILE A 36 5.56 -22.37 6.37
C ILE A 36 6.47 -21.30 5.76
N ALA A 37 6.25 -20.03 6.12
CA ALA A 37 7.15 -18.94 5.81
C ALA A 37 8.11 -18.75 6.99
N ASP A 38 9.40 -18.91 6.70
CA ASP A 38 10.54 -18.76 7.61
C ASP A 38 10.64 -17.31 8.10
N PHE A 39 10.27 -17.04 9.35
CA PHE A 39 10.26 -15.70 9.93
C PHE A 39 11.58 -15.44 10.66
N ARG A 40 12.47 -14.65 10.03
CA ARG A 40 13.74 -14.21 10.59
C ARG A 40 13.49 -13.03 11.56
N PRO A 41 14.03 -13.04 12.79
CA PRO A 41 13.79 -11.93 13.74
C PRO A 41 14.55 -10.65 13.33
N PRO A 42 13.98 -9.45 13.58
CA PRO A 42 14.64 -8.19 13.29
C PRO A 42 15.74 -7.88 14.30
N GLN A 43 16.83 -7.28 13.82
CA GLN A 43 17.96 -6.85 14.64
C GLN A 43 17.63 -5.59 15.43
N VAL A 44 18.00 -5.61 16.72
CA VAL A 44 17.86 -4.50 17.66
C VAL A 44 18.93 -3.45 17.35
N PHE A 45 18.52 -2.26 16.91
CA PHE A 45 19.39 -1.07 16.85
C PHE A 45 19.29 -0.30 18.17
N GLY A 46 20.45 -0.02 18.78
CA GLY A 46 20.57 0.76 20.03
C GLY A 46 20.33 2.27 19.84
N PRO A 47 20.19 3.04 20.94
CA PRO A 47 19.75 4.43 20.89
C PRO A 47 20.87 5.39 20.47
N ALA A 48 20.52 6.34 19.60
CA ALA A 48 21.36 7.46 19.20
C ALA A 48 21.43 8.53 20.31
N GLN A 49 22.65 8.97 20.63
CA GLN A 49 22.92 10.04 21.60
C GLN A 49 22.60 11.40 20.99
N ALA A 50 21.86 12.22 21.74
CA ALA A 50 21.67 13.64 21.49
C ALA A 50 22.87 14.42 22.04
N ALA A 51 23.49 15.25 21.20
CA ALA A 51 24.44 16.27 21.61
C ALA A 51 23.97 17.63 21.09
N GLY A 52 23.75 18.58 22.01
CA GLY A 52 23.51 19.98 21.72
C GLY A 52 24.77 20.82 21.92
N SER A 53 24.92 21.87 21.10
CA SER A 53 25.67 23.10 21.38
C SER A 53 25.30 24.11 20.28
N SER A 54 24.48 25.13 20.54
CA SER A 54 24.86 26.49 20.99
C SER A 54 25.93 27.16 20.12
N GLY A 55 25.59 28.28 19.46
CA GLY A 55 26.59 29.22 18.94
C GLY A 55 26.15 30.12 17.79
N GLU A 56 25.58 31.27 18.15
CA GLU A 56 25.81 32.60 17.56
C GLU A 56 25.33 32.98 16.13
N GLN A 57 24.38 33.92 16.11
CA GLN A 57 24.05 34.82 15.02
C GLN A 57 24.73 36.17 15.25
N ARG A 58 25.34 36.79 14.21
CA ARG A 58 24.96 38.13 13.67
C ARG A 58 25.89 38.61 12.53
N PRO A 59 25.45 39.61 11.72
CA PRO A 59 25.86 39.80 10.33
C PRO A 59 26.57 41.14 10.03
N ALA A 60 27.16 41.25 8.83
CA ALA A 60 27.50 42.47 8.06
C ALA A 60 28.34 42.01 6.83
N SER A 61 28.49 42.64 5.66
CA SER A 61 27.96 43.83 4.96
C SER A 61 28.72 43.92 3.61
N SER A 62 28.17 44.67 2.64
CA SER A 62 28.80 45.29 1.43
C SER A 62 29.34 44.39 0.28
N VAL A 63 28.83 44.44 -0.98
CA VAL A 63 29.02 45.44 -2.09
C VAL A 63 30.49 45.49 -2.54
N ALA A 64 30.96 45.36 -3.79
CA ALA A 64 30.47 44.97 -5.12
C ALA A 64 31.72 44.59 -6.00
N PRO A 65 31.79 44.79 -7.33
CA PRO A 65 31.88 43.75 -8.37
C PRO A 65 33.26 43.62 -9.05
N GLY A 66 33.44 42.54 -9.83
CA GLY A 66 34.48 42.46 -10.85
C GLY A 66 35.26 41.14 -10.85
N ALA A 67 34.79 40.16 -11.64
CA ALA A 67 35.60 39.00 -12.01
C ALA A 67 35.33 38.68 -13.48
N GLU A 68 36.24 39.15 -14.32
CA GLU A 68 36.32 38.87 -15.74
C GLU A 68 36.57 37.37 -15.97
N ILE A 69 35.88 36.82 -16.97
CA ILE A 69 36.01 35.44 -17.43
C ILE A 69 37.37 35.28 -18.13
N PRO A 70 38.21 34.27 -17.79
CA PRO A 70 39.49 34.08 -18.45
C PRO A 70 39.31 33.59 -19.90
N LYS A 71 39.89 34.36 -20.84
CA LYS A 71 39.94 34.06 -22.28
C LYS A 71 40.58 32.69 -22.54
N ALA A 72 39.90 31.91 -23.37
CA ALA A 72 40.37 30.65 -23.93
C ALA A 72 41.65 30.86 -24.74
N LYS A 73 42.66 30.05 -24.42
CA LYS A 73 43.99 30.04 -25.01
C LYS A 73 43.91 29.57 -26.46
N GLU A 74 44.17 30.51 -27.35
CA GLU A 74 44.22 30.36 -28.80
C GLU A 74 45.30 29.34 -29.18
N ARG A 75 44.88 28.26 -29.84
CA ARG A 75 45.74 27.18 -30.32
C ARG A 75 46.41 27.68 -31.60
N VAL A 76 47.64 28.16 -31.46
CA VAL A 76 48.56 28.46 -32.57
C VAL A 76 48.66 27.23 -33.46
N SER A 77 48.14 27.37 -34.68
CA SER A 77 48.22 26.39 -35.76
C SER A 77 49.66 26.27 -36.25
N ASP A 78 50.02 25.06 -36.65
CA ASP A 78 51.33 24.52 -37.05
C ASP A 78 52.05 25.21 -38.24
N GLN A 79 51.87 26.52 -38.44
CA GLN A 79 52.27 27.25 -39.62
C GLN A 79 53.59 28.04 -39.47
N GLU A 80 54.11 28.19 -38.25
CA GLU A 80 55.39 28.88 -37.96
C GLU A 80 56.61 27.95 -37.87
N ARG A 81 56.50 26.67 -38.28
CA ARG A 81 57.64 25.72 -38.32
C ARG A 81 58.20 25.42 -39.71
N ILE A 82 57.79 26.17 -40.74
CA ILE A 82 58.24 25.98 -42.13
C ILE A 82 58.73 27.32 -42.75
N GLU A 83 59.34 28.21 -41.96
CA GLU A 83 60.08 29.38 -42.48
C GLU A 83 61.49 29.47 -41.92
N ALA A 84 62.20 28.34 -41.93
CA ALA A 84 63.65 28.28 -41.73
C ALA A 84 64.26 27.25 -42.69
N ALA A 85 64.19 27.50 -44.00
CA ALA A 85 65.00 26.78 -44.98
C ALA A 85 65.23 27.61 -46.26
N GLY A 86 66.48 28.03 -46.42
CA GLY A 86 67.20 28.46 -47.63
C GLY A 86 66.47 28.74 -48.93
N ARG A 87 66.68 29.96 -49.44
CA ARG A 87 66.47 30.37 -50.84
C ARG A 87 67.63 29.83 -51.70
N PRO A 88 67.41 29.00 -52.74
CA PRO A 88 68.41 28.80 -53.79
C PRO A 88 68.22 29.80 -54.93
N ALA A 89 69.37 30.16 -55.50
CA ALA A 89 69.61 31.21 -56.48
C ALA A 89 69.13 30.88 -57.91
N ASP A 90 69.20 31.93 -58.73
CA ASP A 90 68.73 32.10 -60.11
C ASP A 90 69.11 30.99 -61.12
N ALA A 91 68.22 30.76 -62.09
CA ALA A 91 68.49 30.01 -63.32
C ALA A 91 67.76 30.64 -64.54
N PRO A 92 68.30 30.52 -65.77
CA PRO A 92 68.24 31.52 -66.84
C PRO A 92 66.96 31.49 -67.71
N PRO A 93 66.70 32.51 -68.56
CA PRO A 93 65.44 32.65 -69.27
C PRO A 93 65.30 31.63 -70.41
N ALA A 94 64.32 30.72 -70.30
CA ALA A 94 63.97 29.78 -71.35
C ALA A 94 62.78 30.27 -72.20
N GLY A 95 62.88 30.05 -73.51
CA GLY A 95 62.13 30.70 -74.58
C GLY A 95 60.59 30.60 -74.57
N ARG A 96 60.00 31.54 -75.32
CA ARG A 96 58.57 31.88 -75.44
C ARG A 96 57.63 30.71 -75.81
N LEU A 97 58.16 29.58 -76.28
CA LEU A 97 57.39 28.40 -76.71
C LEU A 97 57.00 27.43 -75.56
N ARG A 98 57.66 27.51 -74.40
CA ARG A 98 57.39 26.66 -73.22
C ARG A 98 56.37 27.24 -72.24
N ARG A 99 55.94 28.50 -72.43
CA ARG A 99 54.88 29.16 -71.64
C ARG A 99 53.46 28.79 -72.11
N TRP A 100 53.27 28.45 -73.39
CA TRP A 100 51.95 28.08 -73.92
C TRP A 100 51.54 26.66 -73.53
N THR A 101 52.48 25.72 -73.50
CA THR A 101 52.21 24.33 -73.08
C THR A 101 51.90 24.22 -71.58
N SER A 102 52.50 25.06 -70.72
CA SER A 102 52.19 25.08 -69.28
C SER A 102 50.85 25.74 -68.96
N HIS A 103 50.41 26.77 -69.69
CA HIS A 103 49.08 27.37 -69.53
C HIS A 103 47.96 26.44 -70.01
N ALA A 104 48.17 25.67 -71.08
CA ALA A 104 47.20 24.69 -71.55
C ALA A 104 47.01 23.53 -70.54
N VAL A 105 48.09 23.02 -69.96
CA VAL A 105 48.03 21.94 -68.95
C VAL A 105 47.44 22.42 -67.61
N ARG A 106 47.63 23.69 -67.24
CA ARG A 106 47.06 24.26 -66.00
C ARG A 106 45.56 24.56 -66.09
N SER A 107 45.04 24.78 -67.29
CA SER A 107 43.63 25.10 -67.54
C SER A 107 42.75 23.86 -67.73
N LEU A 108 43.36 22.69 -67.98
CA LEU A 108 42.68 21.42 -68.21
C LEU A 108 41.75 20.98 -67.06
N PRO A 109 42.14 21.06 -65.77
CA PRO A 109 41.26 20.66 -64.67
C PRO A 109 40.01 21.53 -64.58
N SER A 110 40.17 22.85 -64.74
CA SER A 110 39.07 23.80 -64.69
C SER A 110 38.11 23.65 -65.87
N ALA A 111 38.65 23.39 -67.07
CA ALA A 111 37.85 23.10 -68.26
C ALA A 111 37.08 21.77 -68.12
N LEU A 112 37.70 20.75 -67.50
CA LEU A 112 37.06 19.47 -67.22
C LEU A 112 35.93 19.60 -66.18
N VAL A 113 36.12 20.39 -65.12
CA VAL A 113 35.05 20.70 -64.15
C VAL A 113 33.90 21.45 -64.81
N LEU A 114 34.18 22.45 -65.64
CA LEU A 114 33.13 23.17 -66.37
C LEU A 114 32.40 22.28 -67.38
N ALA A 115 33.10 21.37 -68.05
CA ALA A 115 32.49 20.38 -68.93
C ALA A 115 31.59 19.40 -68.16
N ILE A 116 32.01 18.95 -66.98
CA ILE A 116 31.21 18.07 -66.12
C ILE A 116 29.97 18.81 -65.59
N LEU A 117 30.11 20.04 -65.09
CA LEU A 117 28.99 20.84 -64.61
C LEU A 117 28.01 21.18 -65.75
N GLY A 118 28.52 21.48 -66.95
CA GLY A 118 27.72 21.68 -68.14
C GLY A 118 26.97 20.42 -68.55
N ALA A 119 27.63 19.26 -68.55
CA ALA A 119 27.00 17.97 -68.84
C ALA A 119 25.92 17.61 -67.79
N LEU A 120 26.17 17.89 -66.50
CA LEU A 120 25.19 17.71 -65.43
C LEU A 120 23.99 18.65 -65.57
N GLY A 121 24.22 19.90 -66.00
CA GLY A 121 23.16 20.86 -66.27
C GLY A 121 22.29 20.45 -67.46
N VAL A 122 22.90 19.99 -68.55
CA VAL A 122 22.17 19.47 -69.73
C VAL A 122 21.43 18.18 -69.39
N TYR A 123 22.04 17.28 -68.61
CA TYR A 123 21.40 16.08 -68.09
C TYR A 123 20.22 16.45 -67.18
N GLY A 124 20.38 17.37 -66.24
CA GLY A 124 19.29 17.88 -65.41
C GLY A 124 18.16 18.48 -66.24
N HIS A 125 18.47 19.24 -67.30
CA HIS A 125 17.46 19.85 -68.16
C HIS A 125 16.69 18.80 -68.98
N TYR A 126 17.37 17.76 -69.50
CA TYR A 126 16.73 16.70 -70.28
C TYR A 126 15.86 15.77 -69.42
N TRP A 127 16.20 15.62 -68.14
CA TRP A 127 15.50 14.75 -67.18
C TRP A 127 14.54 15.51 -66.26
N GLY A 128 14.25 16.78 -66.57
CA GLY A 128 13.18 17.55 -65.94
C GLY A 128 13.49 18.09 -64.53
N TRP A 129 14.76 18.27 -64.17
CA TRP A 129 15.12 18.96 -62.93
C TRP A 129 14.70 20.44 -62.98
N THR A 130 13.69 20.79 -62.21
CA THR A 130 13.33 22.17 -61.93
C THR A 130 14.12 22.64 -60.71
N LEU A 131 14.92 23.69 -60.88
CA LEU A 131 15.55 24.36 -59.73
C LEU A 131 14.44 24.98 -58.88
N PRO A 132 14.32 24.64 -57.58
CA PRO A 132 13.35 25.29 -56.72
C PRO A 132 13.64 26.80 -56.69
N LYS A 133 12.57 27.62 -56.68
CA LYS A 133 12.71 29.08 -56.53
C LYS A 133 13.55 29.35 -55.28
N LEU A 134 14.58 30.20 -55.41
CA LEU A 134 15.51 30.52 -54.31
C LEU A 134 14.80 31.03 -53.04
N SER A 135 13.57 31.55 -53.15
CA SER A 135 12.72 31.92 -52.02
C SER A 135 12.37 30.73 -51.10
N ALA A 136 12.27 29.51 -51.64
CA ALA A 136 12.00 28.30 -50.86
C ALA A 136 13.25 27.79 -50.13
N LEU A 137 14.45 28.09 -50.63
CA LEU A 137 15.73 27.72 -50.01
C LEU A 137 16.23 28.76 -49.00
N ALA A 138 15.82 30.02 -49.13
CA ALA A 138 16.21 31.13 -48.26
C ALA A 138 15.29 31.31 -47.04
N GLY A 139 14.46 30.32 -46.70
CA GLY A 139 13.70 30.32 -45.45
C GLY A 139 12.56 31.35 -45.36
N ALA A 140 12.00 31.79 -46.48
CA ALA A 140 10.71 32.46 -46.46
C ALA A 140 9.60 31.42 -46.50
N ALA A 141 9.29 30.83 -45.34
CA ALA A 141 7.95 30.29 -45.14
C ALA A 141 6.96 31.43 -45.45
N GLU A 142 5.96 31.18 -46.31
CA GLU A 142 4.82 32.06 -46.43
C GLU A 142 4.37 32.42 -45.02
N ARG A 143 4.34 33.72 -44.69
CA ARG A 143 3.67 34.17 -43.48
C ARG A 143 2.23 33.74 -43.64
N ALA A 144 1.84 32.70 -42.91
CA ALA A 144 0.43 32.46 -42.65
C ALA A 144 -0.11 33.79 -42.11
N GLU A 145 -1.07 34.37 -42.82
CA GLU A 145 -1.87 35.49 -42.33
C GLU A 145 -2.34 35.18 -40.90
N ASP A 146 -2.49 36.24 -40.10
CA ASP A 146 -2.69 36.22 -38.65
C ASP A 146 -3.98 35.47 -38.23
N ASP A 147 -3.96 34.14 -38.34
CA ASP A 147 -4.99 33.20 -37.89
C ASP A 147 -4.87 33.03 -36.36
N TRP A 148 -4.86 34.13 -35.63
CA TRP A 148 -4.69 34.15 -34.18
C TRP A 148 -5.82 34.92 -33.51
N CYS A 149 -6.58 34.24 -32.65
CA CYS A 149 -7.62 34.87 -31.86
C CYS A 149 -7.04 35.38 -30.53
N GLU A 150 -7.00 36.70 -30.33
CA GLU A 150 -6.48 37.32 -29.10
C GLU A 150 -7.32 36.99 -27.85
N GLU A 151 -8.64 36.92 -28.00
CA GLU A 151 -9.57 36.69 -26.87
C GLU A 151 -9.40 35.29 -26.25
N HIS A 152 -9.09 34.29 -27.08
CA HIS A 152 -9.06 32.88 -26.67
C HIS A 152 -7.65 32.26 -26.73
N SER A 153 -6.64 33.01 -27.18
CA SER A 153 -5.23 32.58 -27.24
C SER A 153 -5.03 31.24 -28.00
N VAL A 154 -5.78 31.07 -29.09
CA VAL A 154 -5.73 29.91 -29.98
C VAL A 154 -5.88 30.36 -31.43
N PRO A 155 -5.43 29.57 -32.42
CA PRO A 155 -5.67 29.92 -33.82
C PRO A 155 -7.16 30.02 -34.13
N GLU A 156 -7.59 31.06 -34.85
CA GLU A 156 -9.02 31.36 -35.08
C GLU A 156 -9.71 30.20 -35.79
N SER A 157 -9.09 29.66 -36.84
CA SER A 157 -9.54 28.49 -37.60
C SER A 157 -9.79 27.24 -36.77
N ARG A 158 -9.20 27.17 -35.56
CA ARG A 158 -9.31 26.03 -34.64
C ARG A 158 -10.09 26.39 -33.38
N CYS A 159 -10.44 27.64 -33.16
CA CYS A 159 -11.07 28.10 -31.93
C CYS A 159 -12.48 27.50 -31.79
N VAL A 160 -12.69 26.66 -30.77
CA VAL A 160 -14.00 26.02 -30.54
C VAL A 160 -15.06 26.98 -29.98
N GLU A 161 -14.63 28.14 -29.48
CA GLU A 161 -15.54 29.20 -29.00
C GLU A 161 -16.01 30.08 -30.16
N CYS A 162 -15.14 30.41 -31.12
CA CYS A 162 -15.49 31.16 -32.33
C CYS A 162 -16.19 30.29 -33.39
N HIS A 163 -15.83 29.00 -33.48
CA HIS A 163 -16.41 28.04 -34.43
C HIS A 163 -17.00 26.81 -33.70
N PRO A 164 -18.27 26.89 -33.23
CA PRO A 164 -18.93 25.79 -32.52
C PRO A 164 -19.09 24.50 -33.34
N GLN A 165 -18.92 24.57 -34.67
CA GLN A 165 -18.99 23.41 -35.57
C GLN A 165 -17.80 22.46 -35.38
N LEU A 166 -16.67 22.95 -34.87
CA LEU A 166 -15.45 22.16 -34.63
C LEU A 166 -15.65 21.18 -33.47
N LEU A 167 -16.43 21.58 -32.46
CA LEU A 167 -16.77 20.76 -31.32
C LEU A 167 -18.17 21.18 -30.80
N PRO A 168 -19.24 20.50 -31.24
CA PRO A 168 -20.59 20.85 -30.83
C PRO A 168 -20.75 20.64 -29.31
N PRO A 169 -21.55 21.50 -28.63
CA PRO A 169 -21.85 21.32 -27.22
C PRO A 169 -22.59 20.00 -26.98
N GLU A 170 -22.23 19.31 -25.91
CA GLU A 170 -22.81 18.02 -25.53
C GLU A 170 -24.18 18.18 -24.88
N GLU A 171 -24.95 17.09 -24.87
CA GLU A 171 -26.22 17.04 -24.15
C GLU A 171 -25.99 17.12 -22.64
N GLU A 172 -26.68 18.05 -21.98
CA GLU A 172 -26.57 18.26 -20.54
C GLU A 172 -27.67 17.49 -19.80
N PHE A 173 -27.27 16.51 -18.97
CA PHE A 173 -28.19 15.73 -18.15
C PHE A 173 -28.45 16.37 -16.77
N GLY A 174 -27.67 17.40 -16.41
CA GLY A 174 -27.88 18.17 -15.20
C GLY A 174 -27.29 17.51 -13.95
N TRP A 175 -27.89 17.79 -12.79
CA TRP A 175 -27.37 17.34 -11.50
C TRP A 175 -27.90 15.97 -11.10
N CYS A 176 -26.99 15.02 -10.87
CA CYS A 176 -27.34 13.71 -10.32
C CYS A 176 -27.47 13.76 -8.79
N LYS A 177 -28.68 13.47 -8.28
CA LYS A 177 -28.96 13.45 -6.84
C LYS A 177 -28.35 12.25 -6.11
N ALA A 178 -28.17 11.12 -6.80
CA ALA A 178 -27.63 9.90 -6.19
C ALA A 178 -26.12 10.00 -5.93
N HIS A 179 -25.38 10.64 -6.84
CA HIS A 179 -23.92 10.67 -6.83
C HIS A 179 -23.31 12.06 -6.58
N GLY A 180 -24.13 13.12 -6.52
CA GLY A 180 -23.67 14.47 -6.14
C GLY A 180 -22.69 15.10 -7.14
N ILE A 181 -22.89 14.87 -8.44
CA ILE A 181 -22.01 15.32 -9.52
C ILE A 181 -22.85 15.77 -10.74
N PRO A 182 -22.47 16.87 -11.43
CA PRO A 182 -23.09 17.24 -12.70
C PRO A 182 -22.74 16.25 -13.81
N ASN A 183 -23.68 15.94 -14.69
CA ASN A 183 -23.51 15.02 -15.84
C ASN A 183 -22.86 13.69 -15.41
N CYS A 184 -23.52 12.97 -14.51
CA CYS A 184 -22.96 11.77 -13.88
C CYS A 184 -22.63 10.66 -14.90
N PRO A 185 -21.36 10.27 -15.08
CA PRO A 185 -20.97 9.24 -16.05
C PRO A 185 -21.43 7.82 -15.67
N LEU A 186 -21.85 7.58 -14.42
CA LEU A 186 -22.39 6.29 -13.98
C LEU A 186 -23.83 6.08 -14.45
N GLU A 187 -24.62 7.16 -14.53
CA GLU A 187 -26.01 7.14 -15.00
C GLU A 187 -26.10 7.42 -16.50
N HIS A 188 -25.20 8.27 -17.01
CA HIS A 188 -25.09 8.70 -18.41
C HIS A 188 -23.67 8.41 -18.95
N PRO A 189 -23.35 7.15 -19.31
CA PRO A 189 -22.02 6.78 -19.78
C PRO A 189 -21.55 7.51 -21.05
N GLU A 190 -22.50 8.03 -21.84
CA GLU A 190 -22.28 8.88 -23.01
C GLU A 190 -21.48 10.16 -22.70
N VAL A 191 -21.57 10.69 -21.47
CA VAL A 191 -20.83 11.90 -21.04
C VAL A 191 -19.32 11.64 -20.99
N ALA A 192 -18.88 10.39 -20.87
CA ALA A 192 -17.46 10.08 -20.70
C ALA A 192 -16.60 10.30 -21.96
N GLN A 193 -17.19 10.72 -23.10
CA GLN A 193 -16.49 11.00 -24.36
C GLN A 193 -15.55 9.87 -24.83
N LEU A 194 -15.88 8.64 -24.50
CA LEU A 194 -15.10 7.47 -24.87
C LEU A 194 -15.35 7.12 -26.33
N LYS A 195 -14.30 6.66 -27.03
CA LYS A 195 -14.40 6.15 -28.42
C LYS A 195 -15.43 5.04 -28.57
N THR A 196 -15.71 4.31 -27.49
CA THR A 196 -16.70 3.24 -27.44
C THR A 196 -17.56 3.45 -26.20
N PRO A 197 -18.90 3.49 -26.32
CA PRO A 197 -19.77 3.65 -25.17
C PRO A 197 -19.65 2.42 -24.26
N VAL A 198 -19.35 2.67 -22.98
CA VAL A 198 -19.20 1.61 -21.99
C VAL A 198 -20.53 1.36 -21.32
N LYS A 199 -20.99 0.11 -21.30
CA LYS A 199 -22.18 -0.28 -20.53
C LYS A 199 -21.80 -0.46 -19.06
N MET A 200 -22.37 0.34 -18.17
CA MET A 200 -22.19 0.19 -16.73
C MET A 200 -22.85 -1.12 -16.25
N THR A 201 -22.06 -1.96 -15.58
CA THR A 201 -22.53 -3.21 -15.00
C THR A 201 -23.10 -2.99 -13.60
N GLU A 202 -23.91 -3.94 -13.11
CA GLU A 202 -24.43 -3.87 -11.74
C GLU A 202 -23.31 -3.90 -10.69
N ALA A 203 -22.25 -4.66 -10.97
CA ALA A 203 -21.05 -4.67 -10.13
C ALA A 203 -20.38 -3.29 -10.05
N ASP A 204 -20.41 -2.48 -11.12
CA ASP A 204 -19.86 -1.12 -11.11
C ASP A 204 -20.68 -0.20 -10.18
N ARG A 205 -22.01 -0.34 -10.19
CA ARG A 205 -22.93 0.42 -9.34
C ARG A 205 -22.78 0.06 -7.87
N GLN A 206 -22.69 -1.24 -7.56
CA GLN A 206 -22.48 -1.71 -6.20
C GLN A 206 -21.16 -1.21 -5.63
N ARG A 207 -20.08 -1.25 -6.43
CA ARG A 207 -18.79 -0.68 -6.00
C ARG A 207 -18.87 0.82 -5.75
N ALA A 208 -19.56 1.58 -6.60
CA ALA A 208 -19.77 3.01 -6.37
C ALA A 208 -20.55 3.28 -5.08
N ALA A 209 -21.61 2.51 -4.82
CA ALA A 209 -22.42 2.62 -3.61
C ALA A 209 -21.61 2.32 -2.34
N LEU A 210 -20.84 1.22 -2.33
CA LEU A 210 -19.94 0.87 -1.22
C LEU A 210 -18.91 1.97 -0.98
N ALA A 211 -18.29 2.48 -2.05
CA ALA A 211 -17.29 3.52 -1.95
C ALA A 211 -17.85 4.85 -1.41
N LEU A 212 -19.13 5.15 -1.62
CA LEU A 212 -19.81 6.31 -1.03
C LEU A 212 -20.21 6.09 0.43
N ALA A 213 -20.50 4.85 0.83
CA ALA A 213 -20.86 4.51 2.21
C ALA A 213 -19.66 4.52 3.18
N ILE A 214 -18.45 4.20 2.70
CA ILE A 214 -17.25 4.02 3.54
C ILE A 214 -16.77 5.33 4.18
N ALA A 215 -16.77 6.44 3.43
CA ALA A 215 -16.20 7.70 3.90
C ALA A 215 -17.01 8.90 3.41
N PRO A 216 -17.29 9.89 4.29
CA PRO A 216 -17.88 11.14 3.86
C PRO A 216 -16.92 11.87 2.92
N ARG A 217 -17.45 12.39 1.82
CA ARG A 217 -16.68 13.14 0.81
C ARG A 217 -17.14 14.59 0.78
N PRO A 218 -16.28 15.54 0.37
CA PRO A 218 -16.72 16.89 0.05
C PRO A 218 -17.77 16.84 -1.06
N GLU A 219 -18.93 17.45 -0.83
CA GLU A 219 -19.99 17.52 -1.82
C GLU A 219 -19.70 18.63 -2.84
N ASN A 220 -19.97 18.35 -4.12
CA ASN A 220 -19.92 19.40 -5.14
C ASN A 220 -21.12 20.34 -4.96
N ASN A 221 -20.97 21.61 -5.35
CA ASN A 221 -22.09 22.55 -5.32
C ASN A 221 -22.93 22.41 -6.61
N PRO A 222 -24.25 22.11 -6.53
CA PRO A 222 -25.11 21.94 -7.69
C PRO A 222 -25.26 23.21 -8.55
N ILE A 223 -25.01 24.38 -7.98
CA ILE A 223 -25.10 25.67 -8.69
C ILE A 223 -23.82 25.93 -9.52
N CYS A 224 -22.72 25.24 -9.22
CA CYS A 224 -21.44 25.48 -9.87
C CYS A 224 -21.49 25.05 -11.35
N LYS A 225 -21.29 26.01 -12.26
CA LYS A 225 -21.26 25.78 -13.72
C LYS A 225 -19.85 25.62 -14.30
N ASN A 226 -18.84 25.42 -13.44
CA ASN A 226 -17.45 25.31 -13.90
C ASN A 226 -17.24 24.16 -14.88
N TYR A 227 -18.02 23.08 -14.79
CA TYR A 227 -17.98 21.95 -15.72
C TYR A 227 -18.34 22.32 -17.16
N ARG A 228 -18.93 23.49 -17.41
CA ARG A 228 -19.24 23.99 -18.76
C ARG A 228 -18.08 24.76 -19.39
N ARG A 229 -17.06 25.14 -18.61
CA ARG A 229 -15.90 25.87 -19.12
C ARG A 229 -15.02 24.90 -19.90
N ARG A 230 -14.73 25.26 -21.15
CA ARG A 230 -13.79 24.51 -21.99
C ARG A 230 -12.42 25.17 -21.89
N VAL A 231 -11.39 24.34 -21.93
CA VAL A 231 -10.00 24.80 -22.02
C VAL A 231 -9.45 24.25 -23.31
N GLN A 232 -8.99 25.13 -24.19
CA GLN A 232 -8.38 24.77 -25.45
C GLN A 232 -6.92 25.21 -25.46
N PHE A 233 -6.03 24.32 -25.91
CA PHE A 233 -4.63 24.64 -26.11
C PHE A 233 -4.37 24.99 -27.58
N ALA A 234 -3.52 26.00 -27.82
CA ALA A 234 -3.13 26.40 -29.17
C ALA A 234 -2.41 25.28 -29.95
N SER A 235 -1.62 24.47 -29.25
CA SER A 235 -0.90 23.33 -29.85
C SER A 235 -0.59 22.24 -28.82
N LEU A 236 -0.22 21.05 -29.30
CA LEU A 236 0.28 19.96 -28.44
C LEU A 236 1.56 20.37 -27.69
N GLU A 237 2.40 21.23 -28.29
CA GLU A 237 3.60 21.73 -27.62
C GLU A 237 3.22 22.69 -26.48
N ALA A 238 2.22 23.55 -26.67
CA ALA A 238 1.70 24.42 -25.63
C ALA A 238 1.10 23.61 -24.46
N MET A 239 0.35 22.55 -24.77
CA MET A 239 -0.17 21.60 -23.77
C MET A 239 0.95 20.93 -22.97
N ARG A 240 2.04 20.50 -23.65
CA ARG A 240 3.22 19.92 -22.98
C ARG A 240 3.98 20.93 -22.14
N LYS A 241 4.15 22.17 -22.62
CA LYS A 241 4.78 23.27 -21.87
C LYS A 241 3.94 23.68 -20.65
N ALA A 242 2.62 23.57 -20.73
CA ALA A 242 1.71 23.76 -19.61
C ALA A 242 1.78 22.63 -18.57
N GLY A 243 2.54 21.56 -18.81
CA GLY A 243 2.69 20.44 -17.88
C GLY A 243 1.47 19.53 -17.81
N VAL A 244 0.66 19.47 -18.87
CA VAL A 244 -0.47 18.56 -18.93
C VAL A 244 0.02 17.16 -19.31
N ASP A 245 0.00 16.26 -18.34
CA ASP A 245 0.28 14.85 -18.53
C ASP A 245 -1.01 14.04 -18.69
N VAL A 246 -0.97 13.02 -19.54
CA VAL A 246 -2.06 12.07 -19.75
C VAL A 246 -1.57 10.67 -19.43
N ALA A 247 -2.40 9.91 -18.73
CA ALA A 247 -2.12 8.52 -18.39
C ALA A 247 -3.27 7.63 -18.86
N VAL A 248 -2.96 6.39 -19.24
CA VAL A 248 -3.97 5.38 -19.53
C VAL A 248 -4.59 4.94 -18.20
N VAL A 249 -5.92 4.89 -18.15
CA VAL A 249 -6.66 4.42 -16.96
C VAL A 249 -6.83 2.91 -17.05
N GLU A 250 -6.35 2.18 -16.04
CA GLU A 250 -6.50 0.73 -15.92
C GLU A 250 -7.33 0.35 -14.68
N ARG A 251 -7.99 -0.80 -14.75
CA ARG A 251 -8.73 -1.38 -13.62
C ARG A 251 -7.79 -2.26 -12.80
N HIS A 252 -7.60 -1.91 -11.53
CA HIS A 252 -6.87 -2.74 -10.57
C HIS A 252 -7.79 -3.16 -9.41
N PRO A 253 -7.55 -4.34 -8.80
CA PRO A 253 -8.23 -4.73 -7.58
C PRO A 253 -7.81 -3.80 -6.44
N ILE A 254 -8.79 -3.22 -5.75
CA ILE A 254 -8.57 -2.49 -4.50
C ILE A 254 -8.61 -3.54 -3.39
N VAL A 255 -7.47 -3.79 -2.74
CA VAL A 255 -7.40 -4.68 -1.58
C VAL A 255 -7.70 -3.85 -0.34
N GLU A 256 -8.86 -4.10 0.25
CA GLU A 256 -9.25 -3.47 1.51
C GLU A 256 -8.54 -4.17 2.67
N SER A 257 -7.59 -3.48 3.31
CA SER A 257 -6.90 -3.98 4.50
C SER A 257 -7.20 -3.10 5.70
N LEU A 258 -7.64 -3.72 6.79
CA LEU A 258 -7.75 -3.06 8.10
C LEU A 258 -6.51 -3.40 8.92
N SER A 259 -5.75 -2.38 9.32
CA SER A 259 -4.64 -2.56 10.27
C SER A 259 -5.19 -2.54 11.69
N VAL A 260 -5.04 -3.64 12.41
CA VAL A 260 -5.46 -3.77 13.81
C VAL A 260 -4.31 -4.28 14.67
N HIS A 261 -4.31 -3.89 15.94
CA HIS A 261 -3.42 -4.48 16.94
C HIS A 261 -4.05 -5.76 17.50
N ALA A 262 -3.24 -6.81 17.66
CA ALA A 262 -3.70 -8.09 18.19
C ALA A 262 -2.69 -8.64 19.22
N GLU A 263 -3.19 -9.43 20.17
CA GLU A 263 -2.36 -10.18 21.12
C GLU A 263 -2.59 -11.70 20.95
N VAL A 264 -1.53 -12.48 21.17
CA VAL A 264 -1.61 -13.95 21.17
C VAL A 264 -1.82 -14.41 22.61
N ARG A 265 -2.95 -15.07 22.88
CA ARG A 265 -3.27 -15.63 24.20
C ARG A 265 -3.24 -17.15 24.15
N TYR A 266 -3.02 -17.78 25.30
CA TYR A 266 -3.21 -19.22 25.46
C TYR A 266 -4.66 -19.60 25.24
N ASP A 267 -4.85 -20.74 24.59
CA ASP A 267 -6.15 -21.39 24.50
C ASP A 267 -6.56 -21.92 25.87
N GLN A 268 -7.59 -21.31 26.46
CA GLN A 268 -8.07 -21.65 27.80
C GLN A 268 -8.59 -23.09 27.90
N THR A 269 -8.97 -23.72 26.79
CA THR A 269 -9.38 -25.14 26.77
C THR A 269 -8.20 -26.10 26.90
N ARG A 270 -6.99 -25.63 26.60
CA ARG A 270 -5.72 -26.38 26.67
C ARG A 270 -4.79 -25.89 27.77
N LEU A 271 -5.28 -24.99 28.63
CA LEU A 271 -4.57 -24.46 29.79
C LEU A 271 -5.23 -24.99 31.06
N ALA A 272 -4.48 -25.75 31.86
CA ALA A 272 -4.91 -26.17 33.18
C ALA A 272 -4.01 -25.54 34.24
N SER A 273 -4.60 -24.81 35.18
CA SER A 273 -3.91 -24.36 36.39
C SER A 273 -4.05 -25.43 37.47
N VAL A 274 -2.93 -26.00 37.90
CA VAL A 274 -2.90 -27.05 38.93
C VAL A 274 -2.47 -26.43 40.25
N ALA A 275 -3.30 -26.58 41.27
CA ALA A 275 -3.02 -26.12 42.64
C ALA A 275 -2.98 -27.31 43.61
N SER A 276 -2.22 -27.17 44.70
CA SER A 276 -2.24 -28.14 45.80
C SER A 276 -3.63 -28.19 46.44
N ARG A 277 -4.08 -29.39 46.84
CA ARG A 277 -5.36 -29.58 47.55
C ARG A 277 -5.34 -29.06 48.98
N LEU A 278 -4.16 -29.00 49.59
CA LEU A 278 -3.95 -28.54 50.96
C LEU A 278 -2.80 -27.52 50.98
N ALA A 279 -2.85 -26.59 51.92
CA ALA A 279 -1.76 -25.67 52.17
C ALA A 279 -0.54 -26.43 52.71
N GLY A 280 0.65 -26.06 52.24
CA GLY A 280 1.88 -26.74 52.61
C GLY A 280 3.10 -26.10 51.95
N THR A 281 4.27 -26.64 52.29
CA THR A 281 5.55 -26.21 51.72
C THR A 281 5.93 -27.16 50.58
N VAL A 282 6.42 -26.63 49.47
CA VAL A 282 6.93 -27.47 48.37
C VAL A 282 8.21 -28.15 48.83
N TRP A 283 8.17 -29.47 49.01
CA TRP A 283 9.32 -30.27 49.43
C TRP A 283 10.27 -30.57 48.28
N ARG A 284 9.71 -30.84 47.09
CA ARG A 284 10.49 -31.14 45.89
C ARG A 284 9.74 -30.76 44.63
N VAL A 285 10.46 -30.21 43.65
CA VAL A 285 9.94 -29.91 42.31
C VAL A 285 10.57 -30.91 41.34
N GLU A 286 9.74 -31.66 40.60
CA GLU A 286 10.18 -32.67 39.64
C GLU A 286 10.21 -32.14 38.19
N LYS A 287 9.47 -31.06 37.93
CA LYS A 287 9.32 -30.46 36.60
C LYS A 287 9.44 -28.95 36.66
N ASN A 288 10.23 -28.39 35.74
CA ASN A 288 10.48 -26.96 35.62
C ASN A 288 9.63 -26.34 34.51
N VAL A 289 9.63 -25.00 34.50
CA VAL A 289 8.96 -24.23 33.46
C VAL A 289 9.61 -24.53 32.10
N GLY A 290 8.80 -24.96 31.13
CA GLY A 290 9.24 -25.32 29.78
C GLY A 290 9.43 -26.82 29.56
N ASP A 291 9.44 -27.64 30.62
CA ASP A 291 9.51 -29.08 30.46
C ASP A 291 8.21 -29.65 29.88
N ALA A 292 8.35 -30.63 28.98
CA ALA A 292 7.21 -31.40 28.51
C ALA A 292 6.68 -32.32 29.63
N VAL A 293 5.37 -32.30 29.84
CA VAL A 293 4.67 -33.11 30.84
C VAL A 293 3.46 -33.81 30.24
N ALA A 294 3.19 -35.03 30.72
CA ALA A 294 2.00 -35.79 30.36
C ALA A 294 0.97 -35.82 31.51
N ALA A 295 -0.29 -36.09 31.19
CA ALA A 295 -1.33 -36.22 32.21
C ALA A 295 -1.00 -37.36 33.20
N GLY A 296 -1.12 -37.06 34.50
CA GLY A 296 -0.79 -38.00 35.58
C GLY A 296 0.69 -38.02 35.99
N GLN A 297 1.55 -37.25 35.32
CA GLN A 297 2.96 -37.15 35.70
C GLN A 297 3.14 -36.31 36.98
N LEU A 298 4.07 -36.74 37.84
CA LEU A 298 4.42 -36.01 39.07
C LEU A 298 5.10 -34.68 38.72
N LEU A 299 4.53 -33.57 39.19
CA LEU A 299 5.06 -32.22 38.98
C LEU A 299 5.86 -31.73 40.19
N ALA A 300 5.31 -31.89 41.39
CA ALA A 300 5.92 -31.48 42.65
C ALA A 300 5.35 -32.29 43.82
N VAL A 301 6.13 -32.39 44.89
CA VAL A 301 5.74 -32.98 46.18
C VAL A 301 5.57 -31.84 47.18
N VAL A 302 4.41 -31.80 47.82
CA VAL A 302 4.07 -30.79 48.84
C VAL A 302 3.98 -31.47 50.19
N ASP A 303 4.69 -30.92 51.18
CA ASP A 303 4.56 -31.30 52.57
C ASP A 303 3.45 -30.47 53.24
N ALA A 304 2.35 -31.13 53.59
CA ALA A 304 1.15 -30.51 54.14
C ALA A 304 1.01 -30.87 55.63
N PRO A 305 1.14 -29.90 56.56
CA PRO A 305 1.11 -30.19 58.00
C PRO A 305 -0.24 -30.74 58.47
N GLU A 306 -1.33 -30.40 57.80
CA GLU A 306 -2.67 -30.91 58.11
C GLU A 306 -2.77 -32.43 57.93
N VAL A 307 -2.09 -32.99 56.92
CA VAL A 307 -2.04 -34.46 56.70
C VAL A 307 -1.31 -35.13 57.86
N GLY A 308 -0.23 -34.52 58.34
CA GLY A 308 0.52 -35.00 59.50
C GLY A 308 -0.33 -34.99 60.78
N ARG A 309 -1.07 -33.90 61.04
CA ARG A 309 -1.99 -33.79 62.19
C ARG A 309 -3.11 -34.83 62.12
N ALA A 310 -3.78 -34.94 60.98
CA ALA A 310 -4.85 -35.93 60.79
C ALA A 310 -4.35 -37.37 61.00
N LYS A 311 -3.15 -37.69 60.52
CA LYS A 311 -2.52 -39.00 60.78
C LYS A 311 -2.24 -39.21 62.27
N ALA A 312 -1.72 -38.21 62.96
CA ALA A 312 -1.44 -38.30 64.40
C ALA A 312 -2.73 -38.49 65.21
N GLU A 313 -3.78 -37.73 64.91
CA GLU A 313 -5.11 -37.85 65.52
C GLU A 313 -5.72 -39.24 65.29
N LEU A 314 -5.63 -39.78 64.07
CA LEU A 314 -6.09 -41.13 63.75
C LEU A 314 -5.34 -42.19 64.56
N LEU A 315 -4.01 -42.09 64.64
CA LEU A 315 -3.20 -43.05 65.40
C LEU A 315 -3.50 -42.97 66.90
N GLN A 316 -3.75 -41.77 67.44
CA GLN A 316 -4.14 -41.58 68.82
C GLN A 316 -5.53 -42.17 69.10
N ALA A 317 -6.50 -41.94 68.22
CA ALA A 317 -7.84 -42.51 68.33
C ALA A 317 -7.78 -44.04 68.33
N LEU A 318 -7.09 -44.65 67.36
CA LEU A 318 -6.92 -46.11 67.30
C LEU A 318 -6.29 -46.68 68.58
N ALA A 319 -5.30 -46.00 69.15
CA ALA A 319 -4.68 -46.43 70.41
C ALA A 319 -5.65 -46.33 71.60
N GLN A 320 -6.50 -45.29 71.65
CA GLN A 320 -7.53 -45.13 72.67
C GLN A 320 -8.63 -46.20 72.56
N THR A 321 -9.10 -46.48 71.34
CA THR A 321 -10.07 -47.55 71.07
C THR A 321 -9.54 -48.90 71.53
N GLU A 322 -8.27 -49.21 71.22
CA GLU A 322 -7.65 -50.49 71.61
C GLU A 322 -7.47 -50.60 73.13
N LEU A 323 -7.07 -49.51 73.80
CA LEU A 323 -6.99 -49.46 75.26
C LEU A 323 -8.36 -49.69 75.89
N ALA A 324 -9.41 -49.03 75.40
CA ALA A 324 -10.78 -49.15 75.89
C ALA A 324 -11.33 -50.56 75.67
N ARG A 325 -11.04 -51.19 74.52
CA ARG A 325 -11.39 -52.58 74.23
C ARG A 325 -10.78 -53.55 75.24
N HIS A 326 -9.49 -53.42 75.51
CA HIS A 326 -8.80 -54.24 76.51
C HIS A 326 -9.28 -53.98 77.95
N ALA A 327 -9.65 -52.75 78.27
CA ALA A 327 -10.27 -52.41 79.56
C ALA A 327 -11.63 -53.11 79.72
N LEU A 328 -12.49 -53.05 78.69
CA LEU A 328 -13.76 -53.74 78.65
C LEU A 328 -13.59 -55.26 78.78
N GLU A 329 -12.67 -55.88 78.03
CA GLU A 329 -12.40 -57.32 78.12
C GLU A 329 -11.97 -57.76 79.53
N ARG A 330 -11.17 -56.92 80.21
CA ARG A 330 -10.74 -57.17 81.59
C ARG A 330 -11.91 -57.09 82.57
N ILE A 331 -12.71 -56.02 82.48
CA ILE A 331 -13.88 -55.80 83.36
C ILE A 331 -14.94 -56.87 83.11
N ARG A 332 -15.16 -57.27 81.85
CA ARG A 332 -16.11 -58.33 81.48
C ARG A 332 -15.74 -59.68 82.07
N ARG A 333 -14.44 -60.03 82.10
CA ARG A 333 -13.95 -61.25 82.78
C ARG A 333 -14.16 -61.21 84.29
N LEU A 334 -13.90 -60.07 84.94
CA LEU A 334 -14.08 -59.93 86.39
C LEU A 334 -15.56 -59.88 86.81
N ALA A 335 -16.42 -59.25 86.00
CA ALA A 335 -17.86 -59.24 86.22
C ALA A 335 -18.48 -60.64 86.10
N ALA A 336 -18.00 -61.46 85.16
CA ALA A 336 -18.41 -62.87 85.02
C ALA A 336 -18.04 -63.72 86.26
N GLN A 337 -17.03 -63.31 87.02
CA GLN A 337 -16.61 -63.94 88.28
C GLN A 337 -17.32 -63.35 89.51
N GLY A 338 -18.25 -62.40 89.33
CA GLY A 338 -18.98 -61.74 90.42
C GLY A 338 -18.17 -60.71 91.22
N ILE A 339 -16.95 -60.36 90.76
CA ILE A 339 -16.03 -59.47 91.49
C ILE A 339 -16.36 -57.99 91.25
N THR A 340 -16.88 -57.66 90.08
CA THR A 340 -17.08 -56.27 89.63
C THR A 340 -18.57 -55.92 89.50
N PRO A 341 -19.03 -54.77 90.05
CA PRO A 341 -20.42 -54.34 89.93
C PRO A 341 -20.88 -54.13 88.48
N GLY A 342 -22.13 -54.47 88.16
CA GLY A 342 -22.69 -54.33 86.81
C GLY A 342 -22.66 -52.90 86.24
N ARG A 343 -22.71 -51.88 87.10
CA ARG A 343 -22.54 -50.46 86.69
C ARG A 343 -21.18 -50.22 86.04
N GLN A 344 -20.10 -50.84 86.55
CA GLN A 344 -18.76 -50.67 86.00
C GLN A 344 -18.62 -51.37 84.64
N LEU A 345 -19.31 -52.49 84.43
CA LEU A 345 -19.37 -53.14 83.12
C LEU A 345 -20.06 -52.26 82.07
N GLN A 346 -21.20 -51.66 82.41
CA GLN A 346 -21.91 -50.74 81.52
C GLN A 346 -21.08 -49.49 81.20
N ALA A 347 -20.36 -48.94 82.20
CA ALA A 347 -19.47 -47.80 82.00
C ALA A 347 -18.32 -48.13 81.03
N ALA A 348 -17.65 -49.27 81.23
CA ALA A 348 -16.57 -49.72 80.34
C ALA A 348 -17.07 -50.01 78.92
N GLN A 349 -18.32 -50.48 78.79
CA GLN A 349 -18.94 -50.75 77.49
C GLN A 349 -19.28 -49.44 76.77
N ALA A 350 -19.76 -48.42 77.48
CA ALA A 350 -19.97 -47.09 76.93
C ALA A 350 -18.64 -46.43 76.50
N GLU A 351 -17.61 -46.54 77.33
CA GLU A 351 -16.27 -46.00 77.04
C GLU A 351 -15.65 -46.65 75.79
N SER A 352 -15.76 -47.97 75.63
CA SER A 352 -15.30 -48.69 74.43
C SER A 352 -16.11 -48.39 73.16
N LEU A 353 -17.33 -47.87 73.27
CA LEU A 353 -18.15 -47.47 72.12
C LEU A 353 -17.93 -46.00 71.73
N GLN A 354 -17.40 -45.18 72.65
CA GLN A 354 -17.14 -43.76 72.45
C GLN A 354 -15.68 -43.45 72.07
N ALA A 355 -14.75 -44.32 72.46
CA ALA A 355 -13.36 -44.34 72.00
C ALA A 355 -13.25 -44.98 70.62
#